data_AF-A0A498L5Z4-F1
#
_entry.id   AF-A0A498L5Z4-F1
#
_cell.length_a   1.000
_cell.length_b   1.000
_cell.length_c   1.000
_cell.angle_alpha   90.00
_cell.angle_beta   90.00
_cell.angle_gamma   90.00
#
_symmetry.space_group_name_H-M   'P 1'
#
loop_
_entity.id
_entity.type
_entity.pdbx_description
1 polymer ?
#
loop_
_entity_poly.entity_id
_entity_poly.type
_entity_poly.pdbx_seq_one_letter_code
_entity_poly.pdbx_strand_id
1 'polypeptide(L)'
;MAAERGGGDNNINDEMGNQLQLLPDMEEFHGRTLHDEDSVQNLPVLPHVALILIPGQTLPLQLFRPQEVSMFRNLISHDRTFAVLAHSPDASGAEIKAEFGTTAEIYAFREEQEYGIETVKIKAVGRQRFRVHEIRTQADGIRQAKVQILPERILPDPLCGLQFLPRLHTHTSQTKPSQTTPPQEQCSQIYRQKTLMTRVKKQLHEWDENLKDESLPTNPTDFSYRVAACLPIDDALRLQLLKIGSAIQRLRCELDIMDRCTSLCCKQCQDTEITSKNEIFSLSLYGPMAAYVNPHGYVHETLTVYKASNLNLIGRPSTLHSWFPGYAWTIAQCRTCSSHMGWKFSAVKKDLSPPRFWGLTRSALLPTIPQGEEGVEGSRLLCL
;
A
#
# COMPACT_ATOMS: atom_id res chain seq x y z
N MET A 1 -50.45 8.33 -0.57
CA MET A 1 -49.90 7.21 0.23
C MET A 1 -48.48 6.98 -0.25
N ALA A 2 -47.52 7.55 0.49
CA ALA A 2 -46.10 7.40 0.23
C ALA A 2 -45.70 5.96 0.56
N ALA A 3 -45.04 5.28 -0.38
CA ALA A 3 -44.41 3.99 -0.12
C ALA A 3 -43.06 4.26 0.53
N GLU A 4 -42.93 3.83 1.79
CA GLU A 4 -41.70 3.83 2.57
C GLU A 4 -40.64 3.00 1.83
N ARG A 5 -39.54 3.65 1.42
CA ARG A 5 -38.30 2.95 1.06
C ARG A 5 -37.57 2.63 2.35
N GLY A 6 -37.67 1.38 2.79
CA GLY A 6 -36.87 0.87 3.90
C GLY A 6 -35.38 0.97 3.57
N GLY A 7 -34.66 1.76 4.37
CA GLY A 7 -33.22 1.68 4.48
C GLY A 7 -32.85 0.39 5.17
N GLY A 8 -32.21 -0.53 4.43
CA GLY A 8 -31.55 -1.69 4.99
C GLY A 8 -30.06 -1.38 5.13
N ASP A 9 -29.64 -1.04 6.35
CA ASP A 9 -28.24 -1.08 6.76
C ASP A 9 -27.73 -2.52 6.65
N ASN A 10 -26.94 -2.82 5.60
CA ASN A 10 -26.22 -4.09 5.50
C ASN A 10 -24.79 -3.91 5.98
N ASN A 11 -24.62 -4.00 7.30
CA ASN A 11 -23.38 -4.05 8.09
C ASN A 11 -22.44 -5.26 7.81
N ILE A 12 -22.60 -5.96 6.67
CA ILE A 12 -21.82 -7.18 6.36
C ILE A 12 -20.38 -6.83 5.92
N ASN A 13 -20.19 -5.66 5.29
CA ASN A 13 -18.87 -5.23 4.81
C ASN A 13 -17.90 -4.87 5.96
N ASP A 14 -18.41 -4.34 7.08
CA ASP A 14 -17.59 -3.95 8.24
C ASP A 14 -16.98 -5.19 8.96
N GLU A 15 -17.66 -6.35 8.96
CA GLU A 15 -17.12 -7.60 9.50
C GLU A 15 -16.10 -8.28 8.57
N MET A 16 -16.29 -8.18 7.24
CA MET A 16 -15.33 -8.71 6.26
C MET A 16 -13.98 -8.01 6.39
N GLY A 17 -13.99 -6.70 6.63
CA GLY A 17 -12.83 -5.83 6.86
C GLY A 17 -11.75 -6.39 7.80
N ASN A 18 -12.18 -6.97 8.92
CA ASN A 18 -11.28 -7.51 9.96
C ASN A 18 -10.82 -8.95 9.69
N GLN A 19 -11.57 -9.71 8.91
CA GLN A 19 -11.28 -11.12 8.60
C GLN A 19 -10.40 -11.33 7.36
N LEU A 20 -10.17 -10.28 6.57
CA LEU A 20 -9.44 -10.33 5.28
C LEU A 20 -8.01 -10.86 5.37
N GLN A 21 -7.39 -10.86 6.56
CA GLN A 21 -6.09 -11.48 6.80
C GLN A 21 -6.29 -12.84 7.48
N LEU A 22 -6.83 -13.79 6.72
CA LEU A 22 -7.18 -15.15 7.18
C LEU A 22 -5.96 -15.91 7.68
N LEU A 23 -5.66 -15.71 8.95
CA LEU A 23 -4.82 -16.53 9.79
C LEU A 23 -5.52 -16.57 11.15
N PRO A 24 -6.49 -17.49 11.36
CA PRO A 24 -7.19 -17.59 12.63
C PRO A 24 -6.27 -18.12 13.74
N ASP A 25 -6.59 -17.75 14.98
CA ASP A 25 -5.98 -18.24 16.23
C ASP A 25 -4.46 -18.01 16.32
N MET A 26 -4.04 -16.74 16.19
CA MET A 26 -2.63 -16.35 16.36
C MET A 26 -2.38 -15.76 17.75
N GLU A 27 -1.18 -15.98 18.28
CA GLU A 27 -0.69 -15.25 19.44
C GLU A 27 -0.40 -13.80 19.03
N GLU A 28 -1.04 -12.84 19.70
CA GLU A 28 -0.84 -11.42 19.46
C GLU A 28 0.19 -10.83 20.41
N PHE A 29 1.10 -10.02 19.87
CA PHE A 29 2.10 -9.31 20.67
C PHE A 29 1.74 -7.84 20.81
N HIS A 30 1.93 -7.34 22.02
CA HIS A 30 1.77 -5.94 22.34
C HIS A 30 3.14 -5.31 22.64
N GLY A 31 3.30 -4.05 22.26
CA GLY A 31 4.59 -3.35 22.31
C GLY A 31 5.01 -2.88 20.92
N ARG A 32 5.96 -1.95 20.89
CA ARG A 32 6.51 -1.40 19.65
C ARG A 32 8.01 -1.27 19.81
N THR A 33 8.76 -1.93 18.93
CA THR A 33 10.19 -1.70 18.78
C THR A 33 10.41 -0.59 17.75
N LEU A 34 11.03 0.51 18.17
CA LEU A 34 11.49 1.58 17.28
C LEU A 34 12.96 1.86 17.57
N HIS A 35 13.75 1.97 16.52
CA HIS A 35 15.16 2.30 16.59
C HIS A 35 15.36 3.81 16.44
N ASP A 36 16.43 4.34 17.04
CA ASP A 36 16.77 5.76 16.93
C ASP A 36 17.06 6.16 15.47
N GLU A 37 16.71 7.39 15.12
CA GLU A 37 17.00 7.96 13.80
C GLU A 37 18.51 7.97 13.53
N ASP A 38 18.92 7.70 12.28
CA ASP A 38 20.31 7.57 11.84
C ASP A 38 21.13 6.46 12.51
N SER A 39 20.54 5.70 13.43
CA SER A 39 21.18 4.53 14.03
C SER A 39 21.43 3.43 13.00
N VAL A 40 22.49 2.66 13.23
CA VAL A 40 22.86 1.54 12.37
C VAL A 40 22.47 0.24 13.06
N GLN A 41 21.61 -0.54 12.40
CA GLN A 41 21.07 -1.80 12.89
C GLN A 41 21.56 -2.96 12.01
N ASN A 42 21.74 -4.14 12.62
CA ASN A 42 21.95 -5.38 11.88
C ASN A 42 20.68 -6.21 12.00
N LEU A 43 19.94 -6.35 10.90
CA LEU A 43 18.64 -7.01 10.89
C LEU A 43 18.67 -8.23 9.97
N PRO A 44 18.03 -9.34 10.37
CA PRO A 44 17.87 -10.48 9.48
C PRO A 44 16.90 -10.09 8.36
N VAL A 45 17.22 -10.51 7.14
CA VAL A 45 16.46 -10.21 5.93
C VAL A 45 15.61 -11.41 5.58
N LEU A 46 14.33 -11.17 5.39
CA LEU A 46 13.41 -12.21 4.92
C LEU A 46 13.75 -12.60 3.47
N PRO A 47 14.13 -13.86 3.21
CA PRO A 47 14.43 -14.29 1.86
C PRO A 47 13.12 -14.45 1.05
N HIS A 48 13.16 -14.15 -0.25
CA HIS A 48 12.06 -14.40 -1.22
C HIS A 48 10.76 -13.59 -1.08
N VAL A 49 10.74 -12.49 -0.32
CA VAL A 49 9.61 -11.54 -0.36
C VAL A 49 9.81 -10.52 -1.48
N ALA A 50 9.05 -10.69 -2.57
CA ALA A 50 9.07 -9.82 -3.74
C ALA A 50 8.00 -8.70 -3.62
N LEU A 51 8.10 -7.88 -2.59
CA LEU A 51 7.26 -6.68 -2.44
C LEU A 51 8.03 -5.53 -1.77
N ILE A 52 7.59 -4.31 -2.03
CA ILE A 52 8.10 -3.10 -1.38
C ILE A 52 7.15 -2.74 -0.24
N LEU A 53 7.56 -3.03 0.99
CA LEU A 53 6.75 -2.81 2.18
C LEU A 53 6.75 -1.32 2.55
N ILE A 54 5.57 -0.73 2.71
CA ILE A 54 5.42 0.65 3.17
C ILE A 54 5.22 0.67 4.70
N PRO A 55 5.76 1.65 5.45
CA PRO A 55 5.42 1.82 6.86
C PRO A 55 3.90 1.80 7.11
N GLY A 56 3.44 1.13 8.16
CA GLY A 56 2.02 0.93 8.47
C GLY A 56 1.31 -0.13 7.61
N GLN A 57 1.89 -0.63 6.53
CA GLN A 57 1.32 -1.71 5.73
C GLN A 57 1.47 -3.05 6.46
N THR A 58 0.39 -3.83 6.52
CA THR A 58 0.44 -5.21 7.00
C THR A 58 1.03 -6.15 5.95
N LEU A 59 1.88 -7.07 6.41
CA LEU A 59 2.49 -8.15 5.65
C LEU A 59 2.16 -9.50 6.29
N PRO A 60 1.23 -10.29 5.73
CA PRO A 60 1.03 -11.68 6.13
C PRO A 60 2.04 -12.59 5.43
N LEU A 61 2.55 -13.60 6.14
CA LEU A 61 3.50 -14.57 5.60
C LEU A 61 3.18 -15.98 6.09
N GLN A 62 3.50 -16.96 5.26
CA GLN A 62 3.47 -18.38 5.57
C GLN A 62 4.79 -19.01 5.13
N LEU A 63 5.50 -19.59 6.09
CA LEU A 63 6.88 -20.04 5.96
C LEU A 63 6.94 -21.55 6.13
N PHE A 64 7.72 -22.19 5.26
CA PHE A 64 7.84 -23.64 5.18
C PHE A 64 9.29 -24.13 5.35
N ARG A 65 10.28 -23.25 5.14
CA ARG A 65 11.69 -23.66 5.17
C ARG A 65 12.21 -23.65 6.61
N PRO A 66 12.90 -24.72 7.07
CA PRO A 66 13.38 -24.81 8.45
C PRO A 66 14.25 -23.64 8.90
N GLN A 67 15.08 -23.10 8.00
CA GLN A 67 15.94 -21.94 8.27
C GLN A 67 15.13 -20.67 8.53
N GLU A 68 14.07 -20.44 7.75
CA GLU A 68 13.15 -19.32 7.93
C GLU A 68 12.37 -19.50 9.24
N VAL A 69 11.80 -20.68 9.47
CA VAL A 69 11.07 -21.02 10.70
C VAL A 69 11.96 -20.77 11.94
N SER A 70 13.21 -21.24 11.93
CA SER A 70 14.16 -21.03 13.02
C SER A 70 14.51 -19.54 13.22
N MET A 71 14.69 -18.78 12.14
CA MET A 71 14.91 -17.33 12.19
C MET A 71 13.74 -16.64 12.89
N PHE A 72 12.50 -16.96 12.53
CA PHE A 72 11.32 -16.30 13.11
C PHE A 72 11.08 -16.69 14.57
N ARG A 73 11.31 -17.94 14.96
CA ARG A 73 11.33 -18.32 16.39
C ARG A 73 12.28 -17.48 17.21
N ASN A 74 13.48 -17.26 16.68
CA ASN A 74 14.47 -16.42 17.35
C ASN A 74 13.98 -14.97 17.46
N LEU A 75 13.40 -14.41 16.39
CA LEU A 75 12.83 -13.06 16.40
C LEU A 75 11.70 -12.89 17.42
N ILE A 76 10.83 -13.89 17.57
CA ILE A 76 9.74 -13.85 18.57
C ILE A 76 10.29 -13.73 20.00
N SER A 77 11.40 -14.38 20.30
CA SER A 77 12.06 -14.29 21.61
C SER A 77 12.85 -12.98 21.84
N HIS A 78 12.98 -12.13 20.82
CA HIS A 78 13.74 -10.87 20.87
C HIS A 78 12.87 -9.66 20.49
N ASP A 79 13.32 -8.83 19.54
CA ASP A 79 12.74 -7.55 19.16
C ASP A 79 11.63 -7.64 18.10
N ARG A 80 11.33 -8.87 17.63
CA ARG A 80 10.33 -9.21 16.62
C ARG A 80 10.51 -8.47 15.29
N THR A 81 11.70 -7.94 15.02
CA THR A 81 11.94 -7.03 13.90
C THR A 81 12.86 -7.64 12.85
N PHE A 82 12.44 -7.56 11.59
CA PHE A 82 13.23 -8.03 10.44
C PHE A 82 13.23 -7.01 9.30
N ALA A 83 14.16 -7.16 8.36
CA ALA A 83 14.30 -6.26 7.22
C ALA A 83 13.57 -6.80 5.98
N VAL A 84 12.74 -5.95 5.37
CA VAL A 84 12.16 -6.17 4.03
C VAL A 84 12.85 -5.24 3.04
N LEU A 85 13.61 -5.81 2.12
CA LEU A 85 14.38 -5.08 1.13
C LEU A 85 13.50 -4.65 -0.05
N ALA A 86 13.61 -3.38 -0.45
CA ALA A 86 12.91 -2.86 -1.60
C ALA A 86 13.71 -3.13 -2.88
N HIS A 87 13.31 -4.16 -3.62
CA HIS A 87 13.88 -4.49 -4.92
C HIS A 87 13.02 -3.92 -6.05
N SER A 88 13.65 -3.29 -7.03
CA SER A 88 13.04 -3.06 -8.35
C SER A 88 13.85 -3.89 -9.35
N PRO A 89 13.26 -4.89 -10.02
CA PRO A 89 13.96 -5.61 -11.08
C PRO A 89 14.35 -4.64 -12.20
N ASP A 90 15.55 -4.79 -12.75
CA ASP A 90 15.94 -4.12 -14.00
C ASP A 90 15.33 -4.85 -15.20
N ALA A 91 15.23 -4.18 -16.36
CA ALA A 91 14.79 -4.77 -17.62
C ALA A 91 15.64 -5.98 -18.06
N SER A 92 16.86 -6.12 -17.52
CA SER A 92 17.79 -7.22 -17.76
C SER A 92 17.62 -8.43 -16.84
N GLY A 93 16.76 -8.34 -15.81
CA GLY A 93 16.56 -9.41 -14.82
C GLY A 93 17.72 -9.61 -13.84
N ALA A 94 18.76 -8.76 -13.88
CA ALA A 94 19.84 -8.78 -12.90
C ALA A 94 19.37 -8.22 -11.55
N GLU A 95 19.71 -8.90 -10.44
CA GLU A 95 19.42 -8.43 -9.09
C GLU A 95 20.21 -7.14 -8.81
N ILE A 96 19.56 -5.98 -8.92
CA ILE A 96 20.10 -4.72 -8.40
C ILE A 96 20.20 -4.88 -6.87
N LYS A 97 21.37 -4.53 -6.33
CA LYS A 97 21.59 -4.46 -4.88
C LYS A 97 20.56 -3.51 -4.26
N ALA A 98 19.67 -4.03 -3.41
CA ALA A 98 18.68 -3.22 -2.73
C ALA A 98 19.35 -2.11 -1.90
N GLU A 99 19.02 -0.86 -2.19
CA GLU A 99 19.56 0.31 -1.49
C GLU A 99 18.68 0.75 -0.32
N PHE A 100 17.40 0.41 -0.34
CA PHE A 100 16.40 0.83 0.62
C PHE A 100 15.53 -0.35 1.06
N GLY A 101 14.80 -0.15 2.14
CA GLY A 101 13.79 -1.08 2.61
C GLY A 101 13.05 -0.55 3.82
N THR A 102 12.25 -1.42 4.41
CA THR A 102 11.41 -1.09 5.56
C THR A 102 11.55 -2.19 6.61
N THR A 103 11.70 -1.81 7.87
CA THR A 103 11.65 -2.76 8.99
C THR A 103 10.22 -3.28 9.12
N ALA A 104 10.07 -4.56 9.44
CA ALA A 104 8.79 -5.20 9.67
C ALA A 104 8.80 -5.77 11.09
N GLU A 105 7.82 -5.36 11.91
CA GLU A 105 7.64 -5.87 13.27
C GLU A 105 6.51 -6.90 13.29
N ILE A 106 6.77 -8.08 13.83
CA ILE A 106 5.78 -9.15 13.98
C ILE A 106 4.84 -8.79 15.12
N TYR A 107 3.54 -8.75 14.84
CA TYR A 107 2.50 -8.49 15.83
C TYR A 107 1.55 -9.67 16.03
N ALA A 108 1.55 -10.66 15.13
CA ALA A 108 0.85 -11.92 15.34
C ALA A 108 1.66 -13.11 14.80
N PHE A 109 1.65 -14.23 15.52
CA PHE A 109 2.44 -15.41 15.20
C PHE A 109 1.69 -16.70 15.51
N ARG A 110 1.91 -17.73 14.70
CA ARG A 110 1.37 -19.06 14.93
C ARG A 110 2.30 -20.12 14.34
N GLU A 111 2.61 -21.14 15.13
CA GLU A 111 3.24 -22.35 14.62
C GLU A 111 2.18 -23.42 14.37
N GLU A 112 2.32 -24.14 13.27
CA GLU A 112 1.49 -25.27 12.93
C GLU A 112 2.37 -26.43 12.47
N GLN A 113 1.98 -27.65 12.83
CA GLN A 113 2.62 -28.87 12.36
C GLN A 113 1.63 -29.64 11.49
N GLU A 114 1.80 -29.53 10.17
CA GLU A 114 0.95 -30.23 9.21
C GLU A 114 1.78 -31.32 8.53
N TYR A 115 1.29 -32.58 8.57
CA TYR A 115 1.95 -33.73 7.95
C TYR A 115 3.43 -33.92 8.36
N GLY A 116 3.79 -33.52 9.57
CA GLY A 116 5.16 -33.59 10.11
C GLY A 116 6.08 -32.45 9.66
N ILE A 117 5.58 -31.50 8.86
CA ILE A 117 6.30 -30.29 8.46
C ILE A 117 5.91 -29.16 9.40
N GLU A 118 6.91 -28.55 10.04
CA GLU A 118 6.73 -27.34 10.83
C GLU A 118 6.55 -26.15 9.89
N THR A 119 5.44 -25.45 10.03
CA THR A 119 5.13 -24.23 9.29
C THR A 119 4.86 -23.11 10.27
N VAL A 120 5.22 -21.90 9.86
CA VAL A 120 4.99 -20.71 10.67
C VAL A 120 4.16 -19.73 9.85
N LYS A 121 3.11 -19.21 10.48
CA LYS A 121 2.27 -18.14 9.92
C LYS A 121 2.48 -16.90 10.77
N ILE A 122 2.73 -15.76 10.13
CA ILE A 122 2.94 -14.49 10.83
C ILE A 122 2.15 -13.35 10.20
N LYS A 123 1.85 -12.34 11.01
CA LYS A 123 1.47 -11.01 10.56
C LYS A 123 2.49 -10.01 11.07
N ALA A 124 3.08 -9.26 10.16
CA ALA A 124 4.00 -8.18 10.47
C ALA A 124 3.46 -6.85 9.94
N VAL A 125 3.96 -5.75 10.48
CA VAL A 125 3.62 -4.39 10.02
C VAL A 125 4.90 -3.62 9.72
N GLY A 126 4.91 -2.89 8.62
CA GLY A 126 6.02 -1.99 8.30
C GLY A 126 6.17 -0.90 9.37
N ARG A 127 7.39 -0.62 9.82
CA ARG A 127 7.68 0.38 10.87
C ARG A 127 8.52 1.53 10.36
N GLN A 128 9.80 1.30 10.09
CA GLN A 128 10.76 2.36 9.80
C GLN A 128 11.44 2.12 8.46
N ARG A 129 11.63 3.19 7.70
CA ARG A 129 12.43 3.15 6.47
C ARG A 129 13.90 3.05 6.83
N PHE A 130 14.66 2.36 5.98
CA PHE A 130 16.10 2.30 6.13
C PHE A 130 16.83 2.39 4.80
N ARG A 131 18.12 2.74 4.88
CA ARG A 131 19.09 2.62 3.80
C ARG A 131 20.02 1.44 4.08
N VAL A 132 20.27 0.62 3.07
CA VAL A 132 21.16 -0.53 3.15
C VAL A 132 22.60 -0.08 2.95
N HIS A 133 23.49 -0.46 3.88
CA HIS A 133 24.93 -0.30 3.72
C HIS A 133 25.56 -1.58 3.18
N GLU A 134 25.21 -2.72 3.79
CA GLU A 134 25.83 -4.00 3.50
C GLU A 134 24.83 -5.14 3.69
N ILE A 135 24.92 -6.17 2.85
CA ILE A 135 24.17 -7.42 2.99
C ILE A 135 25.19 -8.55 3.02
N ARG A 136 25.09 -9.42 4.03
CA ARG A 136 25.94 -10.60 4.19
C ARG A 136 25.06 -11.84 4.31
N THR A 137 25.47 -12.94 3.68
CA THR A 137 24.80 -14.23 3.84
C THR A 137 25.50 -15.01 4.93
N GLN A 138 24.74 -15.49 5.92
CA GLN A 138 25.22 -16.35 6.98
C GLN A 138 25.36 -17.80 6.48
N ALA A 139 26.02 -18.65 7.28
CA ALA A 139 26.26 -20.06 6.91
C ALA A 139 24.96 -20.88 6.80
N ASP A 140 23.89 -20.45 7.48
CA ASP A 140 22.55 -21.02 7.39
C ASP A 140 21.77 -20.52 6.17
N GLY A 141 22.35 -19.69 5.30
CA GLY A 141 21.69 -19.13 4.13
C GLY A 141 20.81 -17.91 4.40
N ILE A 142 20.59 -17.52 5.66
CA ILE A 142 19.86 -16.31 6.03
C ILE A 142 20.75 -15.09 5.74
N ARG A 143 20.15 -14.05 5.16
CA ARG A 143 20.84 -12.79 4.89
C ARG A 143 20.71 -11.87 6.09
N GLN A 144 21.78 -11.16 6.43
CA GLN A 144 21.82 -10.08 7.42
C GLN A 144 22.10 -8.77 6.70
N ALA A 145 21.32 -7.74 6.98
CA ALA A 145 21.52 -6.41 6.44
C ALA A 145 21.99 -5.45 7.53
N LYS A 146 23.12 -4.80 7.27
CA LYS A 146 23.54 -3.61 8.02
C LYS A 146 22.85 -2.41 7.40
N VAL A 147 21.93 -1.81 8.15
CA VAL A 147 21.03 -0.76 7.67
C VAL A 147 21.11 0.48 8.55
N GLN A 148 20.92 1.65 7.95
CA GLN A 148 20.77 2.91 8.67
C GLN A 148 19.30 3.33 8.65
N ILE A 149 18.73 3.57 9.83
CA ILE A 149 17.35 4.03 9.99
C ILE A 149 17.23 5.45 9.44
N LEU A 150 16.28 5.66 8.53
CA LEU A 150 16.06 6.96 7.90
C LEU A 150 15.09 7.80 8.73
N PRO A 151 15.40 9.08 9.02
CA PRO A 151 14.50 9.96 9.75
C PRO A 151 13.26 10.31 8.92
N GLU A 152 12.16 10.60 9.62
CA GLU A 152 10.97 11.21 9.01
C GLU A 152 11.01 12.73 9.21
N ARG A 153 11.19 13.47 8.11
CA ARG A 153 11.38 14.92 8.13
C ARG A 153 10.04 15.64 8.34
N ILE A 154 9.78 15.99 9.59
CA ILE A 154 8.65 16.83 9.99
C ILE A 154 9.02 18.29 9.70
N LEU A 155 8.40 18.86 8.66
CA LEU A 155 8.58 20.28 8.31
C LEU A 155 7.54 21.14 9.05
N PRO A 156 7.94 22.30 9.61
CA PRO A 156 6.99 23.24 10.21
C PRO A 156 6.08 23.88 9.16
N ASP A 157 4.99 24.53 9.59
CA ASP A 157 4.12 25.27 8.69
C ASP A 157 4.93 26.35 7.94
N PRO A 158 4.85 26.43 6.60
CA PRO A 158 5.62 27.40 5.81
C PRO A 158 5.44 28.86 6.27
N LEU A 159 4.30 29.20 6.88
CA LEU A 159 3.98 30.54 7.36
C LEU A 159 4.44 30.79 8.80
N CYS A 160 4.89 29.75 9.53
CA CYS A 160 5.46 29.91 10.86
C CYS A 160 6.71 30.81 10.84
N GLY A 161 7.49 30.77 9.76
CA GLY A 161 8.63 31.67 9.55
C GLY A 161 8.26 33.15 9.37
N LEU A 162 7.02 33.46 8.96
CA LEU A 162 6.55 34.85 8.79
C LEU A 162 6.06 35.48 10.09
N GLN A 163 5.81 34.69 11.15
CA GLN A 163 5.38 35.19 12.45
C GLN A 163 6.49 35.93 13.22
N PHE A 164 7.75 35.81 12.77
CA PHE A 164 8.92 36.49 13.36
C PHE A 164 9.30 37.80 12.66
N LEU A 165 8.51 38.29 11.70
CA LEU A 165 8.72 39.64 11.17
C LEU A 165 8.31 40.66 12.25
N PRO A 166 9.19 41.60 12.67
CA PRO A 166 8.80 42.68 13.54
C PRO A 166 7.62 43.41 12.89
N ARG A 167 6.53 43.60 13.65
CA ARG A 167 5.40 44.43 13.20
C ARG A 167 5.91 45.85 12.94
N LEU A 168 6.36 46.12 11.73
CA LEU A 168 6.52 47.47 11.22
C LEU A 168 5.10 48.06 11.13
N HIS A 169 4.67 48.71 12.20
CA HIS A 169 3.50 49.58 12.20
C HIS A 169 3.83 50.79 11.33
N THR A 170 3.63 50.67 10.02
CA THR A 170 3.49 51.85 9.17
C THR A 170 2.00 52.12 9.02
N HIS A 171 1.55 53.18 9.70
CA HIS A 171 0.27 53.82 9.43
C HIS A 171 0.20 54.19 7.95
N THR A 172 -0.61 53.47 7.17
CA THR A 172 -1.07 53.96 5.87
C THR A 172 -2.56 53.76 5.75
N SER A 173 -3.18 54.85 5.34
CA SER A 173 -4.59 55.18 5.33
C SER A 173 -5.46 54.23 4.52
N GLN A 174 -6.74 54.17 4.93
CA GLN A 174 -7.84 53.42 4.34
C GLN A 174 -7.85 53.42 2.80
N THR A 175 -7.69 52.24 2.20
CA THR A 175 -8.19 51.91 0.86
C THR A 175 -8.85 50.53 0.90
N LYS A 176 -10.00 50.42 0.22
CA LYS A 176 -10.93 49.27 0.19
C LYS A 176 -10.24 47.91 -0.06
N PRO A 177 -10.77 46.80 0.48
CA PRO A 177 -10.19 45.47 0.26
C PRO A 177 -10.48 44.99 -1.16
N SER A 178 -9.44 44.90 -1.99
CA SER A 178 -9.45 44.11 -3.23
C SER A 178 -9.29 42.63 -2.89
N GLN A 179 -10.22 41.80 -3.40
CA GLN A 179 -10.28 40.34 -3.20
C GLN A 179 -9.24 39.59 -4.05
N THR A 180 -7.96 39.84 -3.81
CA THR A 180 -6.89 39.05 -4.43
C THR A 180 -5.89 38.69 -3.35
N THR A 181 -6.00 37.46 -2.83
CA THR A 181 -4.95 36.84 -2.01
C THR A 181 -3.61 36.91 -2.74
N PRO A 182 -2.53 37.42 -2.12
CA PRO A 182 -1.23 37.54 -2.76
C PRO A 182 -0.71 36.17 -3.25
N PRO A 183 0.08 36.12 -4.35
CA PRO A 183 0.62 34.88 -4.92
C PRO A 183 1.42 34.02 -3.92
N GLN A 184 2.06 34.65 -2.92
CA GLN A 184 2.78 33.96 -1.83
C GLN A 184 1.83 33.20 -0.89
N GLU A 185 0.64 33.72 -0.60
CA GLU A 185 -0.35 33.00 0.22
C GLU A 185 -0.94 31.81 -0.55
N GLN A 186 -1.21 31.96 -1.86
CA GLN A 186 -1.65 30.86 -2.72
C GLN A 186 -0.60 29.75 -2.84
N CYS A 187 0.69 30.09 -3.04
CA CYS A 187 1.75 29.09 -3.06
C CYS A 187 1.86 28.34 -1.72
N SER A 188 1.74 29.03 -0.58
CA SER A 188 1.82 28.41 0.75
C SER A 188 0.68 27.41 1.02
N GLN A 189 -0.52 27.65 0.48
CA GLN A 189 -1.68 26.78 0.66
C GLN A 189 -1.49 25.39 0.03
N ILE A 190 -0.71 25.30 -1.06
CA ILE A 190 -0.43 24.03 -1.77
C ILE A 190 0.50 23.12 -0.93
N TYR A 191 1.30 23.69 -0.03
CA TYR A 191 2.21 22.94 0.86
C TYR A 191 1.63 22.71 2.26
N ARG A 192 0.45 23.25 2.57
CA ARG A 192 -0.20 23.00 3.85
C ARG A 192 -0.68 21.55 3.92
N GLN A 193 -0.18 20.82 4.92
CA GLN A 193 -0.53 19.43 5.19
C GLN A 193 -2.04 19.20 5.21
N LYS A 194 -2.80 20.04 5.93
CA LYS A 194 -4.26 19.93 6.02
C LYS A 194 -4.93 20.00 4.65
N THR A 195 -4.53 20.94 3.80
CA THR A 195 -5.09 21.11 2.45
C THR A 195 -4.82 19.88 1.58
N LEU A 196 -3.59 19.36 1.63
CA LEU A 196 -3.21 18.15 0.89
C LEU A 196 -4.01 16.94 1.36
N MET A 197 -4.11 16.72 2.67
CA MET A 197 -4.90 15.63 3.23
C MET A 197 -6.37 15.73 2.83
N THR A 198 -6.99 16.92 2.88
CA THR A 198 -8.38 17.12 2.43
C THR A 198 -8.56 16.77 0.96
N ARG A 199 -7.62 17.16 0.09
CA ARG A 199 -7.66 16.82 -1.34
C ARG A 199 -7.55 15.31 -1.57
N VAL A 200 -6.63 14.65 -0.87
CA VAL A 200 -6.45 13.19 -0.97
C VAL A 200 -7.70 12.48 -0.45
N LYS A 201 -8.26 12.91 0.69
CA LYS A 201 -9.51 12.36 1.23
C LYS A 201 -10.63 12.43 0.21
N LYS A 202 -10.79 13.56 -0.48
CA LYS A 202 -11.79 13.71 -1.54
C LYS A 202 -11.60 12.64 -2.64
N GLN A 203 -10.36 12.42 -3.08
CA GLN A 203 -10.04 11.37 -4.07
C GLN A 203 -10.29 9.95 -3.53
N LEU A 204 -10.03 9.69 -2.24
CA LEU A 204 -10.31 8.38 -1.63
C LEU A 204 -11.82 8.11 -1.51
N HIS A 205 -12.62 9.14 -1.22
CA HIS A 205 -14.09 9.05 -1.21
C HIS A 205 -14.68 8.73 -2.59
N GLU A 206 -13.98 9.09 -3.67
CA GLU A 206 -14.37 8.68 -5.03
C GLU A 206 -14.14 7.18 -5.27
N TRP A 207 -13.22 6.55 -4.53
CA TRP A 207 -13.00 5.09 -4.57
C TRP A 207 -13.94 4.34 -3.62
N ASP A 208 -14.28 4.94 -2.47
CA ASP A 208 -15.13 4.30 -1.48
C ASP A 208 -16.05 5.33 -0.83
N GLU A 209 -17.30 5.37 -1.29
CA GLU A 209 -18.34 6.25 -0.74
C GLU A 209 -18.65 5.96 0.73
N ASN A 210 -18.32 4.75 1.23
CA ASN A 210 -18.54 4.37 2.62
C ASN A 210 -17.31 4.61 3.51
N LEU A 211 -16.25 5.21 2.97
CA LEU A 211 -15.02 5.48 3.72
C LEU A 211 -15.31 6.43 4.88
N LYS A 212 -15.26 5.92 6.10
CA LYS A 212 -15.45 6.76 7.29
C LYS A 212 -14.22 7.61 7.51
N ASP A 213 -14.37 8.92 7.54
CA ASP A 213 -13.27 9.88 7.76
C ASP A 213 -12.51 9.64 9.07
N GLU A 214 -13.19 9.07 10.07
CA GLU A 214 -12.61 8.67 11.38
C GLU A 214 -11.67 7.46 11.29
N SER A 215 -11.80 6.63 10.25
CA SER A 215 -10.90 5.49 10.02
C SER A 215 -9.53 5.91 9.48
N LEU A 216 -9.41 7.15 8.98
CA LEU A 216 -8.20 7.67 8.38
C LEU A 216 -7.30 8.32 9.43
N PRO A 217 -5.98 8.09 9.40
CA PRO A 217 -5.06 8.72 10.35
C PRO A 217 -5.11 10.24 10.29
N THR A 218 -5.05 10.88 11.46
CA THR A 218 -4.99 12.35 11.58
C THR A 218 -3.57 12.90 11.46
N ASN A 219 -2.56 12.08 11.79
CA ASN A 219 -1.16 12.41 11.59
C ASN A 219 -0.81 12.38 10.08
N PRO A 220 -0.23 13.44 9.50
CA PRO A 220 0.11 13.49 8.08
C PRO A 220 1.07 12.38 7.62
N THR A 221 2.02 11.98 8.47
CA THR A 221 2.97 10.90 8.18
C THR A 221 2.21 9.58 8.03
N ASP A 222 1.44 9.19 9.04
CA ASP A 222 0.66 7.95 9.02
C ASP A 222 -0.36 7.95 7.88
N PHE A 223 -1.01 9.10 7.64
CA PHE A 223 -1.97 9.27 6.55
C PHE A 223 -1.31 9.08 5.18
N SER A 224 -0.17 9.72 4.92
CA SER A 224 0.55 9.56 3.65
C SER A 224 0.97 8.10 3.43
N TYR A 225 1.52 7.43 4.44
CA TYR A 225 1.86 6.02 4.30
C TYR A 225 0.65 5.12 4.09
N ARG A 226 -0.47 5.42 4.74
CA ARG A 226 -1.73 4.70 4.54
C ARG A 226 -2.20 4.82 3.09
N VAL A 227 -2.09 6.00 2.49
CA VAL A 227 -2.43 6.23 1.07
C VAL A 227 -1.46 5.50 0.16
N ALA A 228 -0.14 5.67 0.36
CA ALA A 228 0.90 4.99 -0.43
C ALA A 228 0.76 3.46 -0.44
N ALA A 229 0.32 2.87 0.67
CA ALA A 229 0.07 1.44 0.76
C ALA A 229 -1.08 0.97 -0.17
N CYS A 230 -2.02 1.84 -0.48
CA CYS A 230 -3.22 1.54 -1.28
C CYS A 230 -3.13 1.93 -2.76
N LEU A 231 -2.14 2.73 -3.16
CA LEU A 231 -2.00 3.15 -4.56
C LEU A 231 -1.62 1.98 -5.49
N PRO A 232 -2.36 1.73 -6.58
CA PRO A 232 -2.07 0.67 -7.54
C PRO A 232 -0.96 1.07 -8.53
N ILE A 233 0.24 1.32 -8.00
CA ILE A 233 1.42 1.74 -8.75
C ILE A 233 2.42 0.59 -8.95
N ASP A 234 3.31 0.74 -9.93
CA ASP A 234 4.39 -0.22 -10.17
C ASP A 234 5.51 -0.12 -9.11
N ASP A 235 6.46 -1.05 -9.17
CA ASP A 235 7.55 -1.13 -8.18
C ASP A 235 8.48 0.08 -8.25
N ALA A 236 8.65 0.66 -9.45
CA ALA A 236 9.49 1.82 -9.65
C ALA A 236 8.92 3.04 -8.92
N LEU A 237 7.65 3.37 -9.13
CA LEU A 237 6.97 4.45 -8.43
C LEU A 237 6.86 4.19 -6.93
N ARG A 238 6.56 2.95 -6.54
CA ARG A 238 6.49 2.56 -5.13
C ARG A 238 7.83 2.76 -4.41
N LEU A 239 8.94 2.45 -5.07
CA LEU A 239 10.28 2.73 -4.56
C LEU A 239 10.56 4.25 -4.45
N GLN A 240 10.09 5.07 -5.39
CA GLN A 240 10.22 6.53 -5.27
C GLN A 240 9.45 7.07 -4.08
N LEU A 241 8.20 6.64 -3.85
CA LEU A 241 7.43 7.03 -2.67
C LEU A 241 8.12 6.62 -1.37
N LEU A 242 8.76 5.44 -1.34
CA LEU A 242 9.52 4.99 -0.18
C LEU A 242 10.78 5.85 0.09
N LYS A 243 11.41 6.40 -0.95
CA LYS A 243 12.58 7.28 -0.81
C LYS A 243 12.22 8.66 -0.23
N ILE A 244 10.98 9.12 -0.42
CA ILE A 244 10.52 10.42 0.09
C ILE A 244 10.49 10.40 1.62
N GLY A 245 11.19 11.35 2.24
CA GLY A 245 11.28 11.47 3.70
C GLY A 245 10.36 12.51 4.34
N SER A 246 9.50 13.19 3.58
CA SER A 246 8.55 14.17 4.10
C SER A 246 7.12 13.82 3.69
N ALA A 247 6.21 13.80 4.66
CA ALA A 247 4.78 13.59 4.40
C ALA A 247 4.22 14.58 3.37
N ILE A 248 4.68 15.83 3.35
CA ILE A 248 4.20 16.85 2.40
C ILE A 248 4.55 16.47 0.97
N GLN A 249 5.81 16.09 0.73
CA GLN A 249 6.26 15.66 -0.61
C GLN A 249 5.55 14.37 -1.02
N ARG A 250 5.35 13.45 -0.08
CA ARG A 250 4.67 12.18 -0.32
C ARG A 250 3.23 12.39 -0.75
N LEU A 251 2.46 13.19 0.00
CA LEU A 251 1.07 13.54 -0.31
C LEU A 251 0.93 14.25 -1.66
N ARG A 252 1.91 15.09 -2.02
CA ARG A 252 1.93 15.74 -3.34
C ARG A 252 2.14 14.74 -4.47
N CYS A 253 3.11 13.82 -4.34
CA CYS A 253 3.28 12.79 -5.36
C CYS A 253 2.06 11.86 -5.42
N GLU A 254 1.50 11.47 -4.28
CA GLU A 254 0.28 10.65 -4.22
C GLU A 254 -0.88 11.31 -4.96
N LEU A 255 -1.12 12.61 -4.77
CA LEU A 255 -2.13 13.36 -5.51
C LEU A 255 -1.86 13.39 -7.01
N ASP A 256 -0.62 13.66 -7.44
CA ASP A 256 -0.26 13.69 -8.87
C ASP A 256 -0.52 12.33 -9.52
N ILE A 257 -0.15 11.24 -8.83
CA ILE A 257 -0.44 9.87 -9.28
C ILE A 257 -1.94 9.64 -9.39
N MET A 258 -2.72 9.99 -8.36
CA MET A 258 -4.18 9.77 -8.35
C MET A 258 -4.91 10.59 -9.42
N ASP A 259 -4.41 11.78 -9.75
CA ASP A 259 -5.00 12.67 -10.75
C ASP A 259 -4.65 12.21 -12.17
N ARG A 260 -3.41 11.76 -12.42
CA ARG A 260 -2.92 11.42 -13.78
C ARG A 260 -3.09 9.97 -14.19
N CYS A 261 -3.00 9.03 -13.24
CA CYS A 261 -3.06 7.58 -13.52
C CYS A 261 -4.50 7.09 -13.43
N THR A 262 -5.25 7.19 -14.52
CA THR A 262 -6.68 6.81 -14.52
C THR A 262 -6.95 5.46 -15.17
N SER A 263 -5.98 4.86 -15.85
CA SER A 263 -6.08 3.52 -16.44
C SER A 263 -5.01 2.57 -15.87
N LEU A 264 -5.34 1.28 -15.82
CA LEU A 264 -4.47 0.20 -15.35
C LEU A 264 -4.38 -0.88 -16.43
N CYS A 265 -3.19 -1.04 -16.99
CA CYS A 265 -2.90 -1.99 -18.07
C CYS A 265 -2.17 -3.23 -17.57
N CYS A 266 -2.11 -4.27 -18.40
CA CYS A 266 -1.25 -5.43 -18.16
C CYS A 266 0.22 -5.03 -18.27
N LYS A 267 1.01 -5.24 -17.22
CA LYS A 267 2.45 -4.90 -17.18
C LYS A 267 3.26 -5.59 -18.28
N GLN A 268 2.89 -6.82 -18.65
CA GLN A 268 3.58 -7.57 -19.71
C GLN A 268 3.27 -7.03 -21.11
N CYS A 269 2.03 -6.63 -21.38
CA CYS A 269 1.62 -6.09 -22.68
C CYS A 269 1.85 -4.58 -22.82
N GLN A 270 1.91 -3.88 -21.69
CA GLN A 270 1.92 -2.42 -21.53
C GLN A 270 0.64 -1.70 -22.00
N ASP A 271 0.11 -2.03 -23.17
CA ASP A 271 -1.01 -1.30 -23.80
C ASP A 271 -2.38 -1.98 -23.67
N THR A 272 -2.44 -3.19 -23.10
CA THR A 272 -3.72 -3.88 -22.88
C THR A 272 -4.37 -3.38 -21.58
N GLU A 273 -5.34 -2.47 -21.70
CA GLU A 273 -6.13 -1.99 -20.56
C GLU A 273 -6.88 -3.14 -19.88
N ILE A 274 -6.82 -3.18 -18.54
CA ILE A 274 -7.48 -4.18 -17.70
C ILE A 274 -8.63 -3.55 -16.92
N THR A 275 -8.42 -2.37 -16.34
CA THR A 275 -9.46 -1.66 -15.57
C THR A 275 -9.12 -0.17 -15.51
N SER A 276 -10.02 0.63 -14.93
CA SER A 276 -9.83 2.07 -14.74
C SER A 276 -10.05 2.46 -13.28
N LYS A 277 -9.57 3.66 -12.93
CA LYS A 277 -9.72 4.25 -11.59
C LYS A 277 -11.17 4.26 -11.09
N ASN A 278 -12.13 4.44 -11.99
CA ASN A 278 -13.56 4.53 -11.65
C ASN A 278 -14.16 3.20 -11.19
N GLU A 279 -13.47 2.08 -11.45
CA GLU A 279 -13.94 0.76 -11.05
C GLU A 279 -13.28 0.31 -9.73
N ILE A 280 -12.34 1.08 -9.18
CA ILE A 280 -11.68 0.80 -7.91
C ILE A 280 -12.66 1.01 -6.76
N PHE A 281 -12.65 0.07 -5.81
CA PHE A 281 -13.42 0.19 -4.57
C PHE A 281 -12.78 -0.54 -3.40
N SER A 282 -13.14 -0.17 -2.17
CA SER A 282 -12.62 -0.80 -0.96
C SER A 282 -13.55 -1.90 -0.46
N LEU A 283 -13.04 -3.14 -0.42
CA LEU A 283 -13.64 -4.22 0.39
C LEU A 283 -13.00 -4.35 1.77
N SER A 284 -11.81 -3.77 1.95
CA SER A 284 -11.07 -3.81 3.19
C SER A 284 -11.15 -2.48 3.91
N LEU A 285 -11.16 -2.52 5.25
CA LEU A 285 -10.96 -1.33 6.09
C LEU A 285 -9.62 -0.64 5.80
N TYR A 286 -8.66 -1.34 5.20
CA TYR A 286 -7.36 -0.78 4.84
C TYR A 286 -7.39 0.03 3.53
N GLY A 287 -8.43 -0.13 2.71
CA GLY A 287 -8.58 0.53 1.42
C GLY A 287 -8.80 -0.49 0.27
N PRO A 288 -8.64 -0.05 -0.99
CA PRO A 288 -8.89 -0.90 -2.16
C PRO A 288 -7.81 -1.94 -2.43
N MET A 289 -6.63 -1.83 -1.78
CA MET A 289 -5.52 -2.75 -1.97
C MET A 289 -4.91 -3.15 -0.63
N ALA A 290 -4.67 -4.46 -0.46
CA ALA A 290 -4.00 -5.03 0.69
C ALA A 290 -3.15 -6.25 0.28
N ALA A 291 -2.20 -6.64 1.13
CA ALA A 291 -1.35 -7.81 0.91
C ALA A 291 -2.00 -9.06 1.51
N TYR A 292 -2.05 -10.13 0.72
CA TYR A 292 -2.58 -11.43 1.11
C TYR A 292 -1.57 -12.52 0.79
N VAL A 293 -1.51 -13.57 1.60
CA VAL A 293 -0.63 -14.72 1.36
C VAL A 293 -1.45 -15.90 0.83
N ASN A 294 -0.94 -16.58 -0.19
CA ASN A 294 -1.55 -17.80 -0.71
C ASN A 294 -1.04 -19.04 0.07
N PRO A 295 -1.68 -20.23 -0.10
CA PRO A 295 -1.29 -21.43 0.63
C PRO A 295 0.14 -21.94 0.39
N HIS A 296 0.83 -21.39 -0.61
CA HIS A 296 2.23 -21.73 -0.92
C HIS A 296 3.21 -20.64 -0.45
N GLY A 297 2.75 -19.65 0.32
CA GLY A 297 3.58 -18.58 0.89
C GLY A 297 3.82 -17.38 -0.03
N TYR A 298 3.22 -17.33 -1.22
CA TYR A 298 3.37 -16.17 -2.10
C TYR A 298 2.43 -15.04 -1.66
N VAL A 299 3.01 -13.84 -1.54
CA VAL A 299 2.29 -12.63 -1.17
C VAL A 299 1.81 -11.89 -2.41
N HIS A 300 0.53 -11.50 -2.42
CA HIS A 300 -0.10 -10.73 -3.47
C HIS A 300 -0.73 -9.47 -2.90
N GLU A 301 -0.22 -8.31 -3.32
CA GLU A 301 -0.91 -7.03 -3.15
C GLU A 301 -2.08 -7.02 -4.13
N THR A 302 -3.31 -7.17 -3.62
CA THR A 302 -4.51 -7.40 -4.43
C THR A 302 -5.42 -6.19 -4.36
N LEU A 303 -5.62 -5.55 -5.53
CA LEU A 303 -6.51 -4.42 -5.75
C LEU A 303 -7.93 -4.91 -6.08
N THR A 304 -8.94 -4.41 -5.38
CA THR A 304 -10.34 -4.73 -5.61
C THR A 304 -10.99 -3.75 -6.58
N VAL A 305 -11.56 -4.29 -7.68
CA VAL A 305 -12.28 -3.51 -8.70
C VAL A 305 -13.61 -4.15 -9.09
N TYR A 306 -14.62 -3.35 -9.40
CA TYR A 306 -15.94 -3.82 -9.81
C TYR A 306 -15.89 -4.49 -11.18
N LYS A 307 -15.23 -3.87 -12.16
CA LYS A 307 -15.10 -4.39 -13.53
C LYS A 307 -13.65 -4.48 -13.97
N ALA A 308 -13.40 -5.50 -14.78
CA ALA A 308 -12.16 -5.67 -15.52
C ALA A 308 -12.46 -6.23 -16.91
N SER A 309 -11.65 -5.84 -17.88
CA SER A 309 -11.73 -6.18 -19.31
C SER A 309 -10.48 -6.94 -19.74
N ASN A 310 -10.52 -7.56 -20.92
CA ASN A 310 -9.37 -8.25 -21.52
C ASN A 310 -8.78 -9.38 -20.67
N LEU A 311 -9.63 -10.06 -19.87
CA LEU A 311 -9.27 -11.21 -19.06
C LEU A 311 -10.00 -12.48 -19.53
N ASN A 312 -9.28 -13.61 -19.48
CA ASN A 312 -9.83 -14.96 -19.62
C ASN A 312 -9.85 -15.64 -18.25
N LEU A 313 -10.92 -16.37 -17.94
CA LEU A 313 -11.06 -17.12 -16.70
C LEU A 313 -10.62 -18.57 -16.90
N ILE A 314 -9.76 -19.07 -16.02
CA ILE A 314 -9.19 -20.41 -16.09
C ILE A 314 -9.69 -21.25 -14.92
N GLY A 315 -10.22 -22.43 -15.23
CA GLY A 315 -10.73 -23.38 -14.24
C GLY A 315 -12.15 -23.07 -13.73
N ARG A 316 -12.53 -23.72 -12.64
CA ARG A 316 -13.83 -23.53 -11.96
C ARG A 316 -13.66 -22.64 -10.74
N PRO A 317 -14.71 -21.90 -10.32
CA PRO A 317 -14.69 -21.15 -9.07
C PRO A 317 -14.41 -22.07 -7.87
N SER A 318 -13.57 -21.61 -6.94
CA SER A 318 -13.22 -22.32 -5.71
C SER A 318 -13.33 -21.40 -4.50
N THR A 319 -13.84 -21.92 -3.38
CA THR A 319 -13.83 -21.21 -2.09
C THR A 319 -12.62 -21.56 -1.24
N LEU A 320 -11.80 -22.51 -1.68
CA LEU A 320 -10.65 -23.01 -0.94
C LEU A 320 -9.63 -21.89 -0.72
N HIS A 321 -9.32 -21.57 0.54
CA HIS A 321 -8.41 -20.49 0.92
C HIS A 321 -8.77 -19.11 0.33
N SER A 322 -10.06 -18.84 0.09
CA SER A 322 -10.48 -17.52 -0.40
C SER A 322 -10.19 -16.43 0.61
N TRP A 323 -9.47 -15.37 0.21
CA TRP A 323 -9.19 -14.20 1.06
C TRP A 323 -10.43 -13.37 1.42
N PHE A 324 -11.52 -13.56 0.66
CA PHE A 324 -12.79 -12.86 0.87
C PHE A 324 -13.84 -13.92 1.26
N PRO A 325 -14.09 -14.13 2.57
CA PRO A 325 -15.09 -15.07 3.05
C PRO A 325 -16.44 -14.83 2.37
N GLY A 326 -17.11 -15.90 1.94
CA GLY A 326 -18.36 -15.81 1.18
C GLY A 326 -18.18 -15.63 -0.33
N TYR A 327 -16.95 -15.55 -0.85
CA TYR A 327 -16.67 -15.48 -2.28
C TYR A 327 -15.85 -16.67 -2.77
N ALA A 328 -16.19 -17.19 -3.95
CA ALA A 328 -15.39 -18.15 -4.69
C ALA A 328 -14.52 -17.41 -5.73
N TRP A 329 -13.24 -17.75 -5.80
CA TRP A 329 -12.29 -17.17 -6.74
C TRP A 329 -12.08 -18.04 -7.97
N THR A 330 -11.82 -17.43 -9.12
CA THR A 330 -11.42 -18.09 -10.38
C THR A 330 -10.20 -17.35 -10.95
N ILE A 331 -9.18 -18.08 -11.39
CA ILE A 331 -7.95 -17.49 -11.94
C ILE A 331 -8.28 -16.65 -13.18
N ALA A 332 -7.70 -15.45 -13.25
CA ALA A 332 -7.83 -14.53 -14.37
C ALA A 332 -6.46 -14.29 -15.02
N GLN A 333 -6.39 -14.47 -16.34
CA GLN A 333 -5.19 -14.23 -17.15
C GLN A 333 -5.47 -13.19 -18.22
N CYS A 334 -4.45 -12.42 -18.60
CA CYS A 334 -4.54 -11.47 -19.69
C CYS A 334 -4.89 -12.21 -20.99
N ARG A 335 -5.91 -11.72 -21.72
CA ARG A 335 -6.35 -12.32 -22.99
C ARG A 335 -5.25 -12.32 -24.05
N THR A 336 -4.34 -11.34 -24.01
CA THR A 336 -3.30 -11.13 -25.02
C THR A 336 -2.06 -11.99 -24.76
N CYS A 337 -1.47 -11.87 -23.57
CA CYS A 337 -0.19 -12.54 -23.25
C CYS A 337 -0.34 -13.77 -22.33
N SER A 338 -1.54 -14.09 -21.87
CA SER A 338 -1.82 -15.16 -20.89
C SER A 338 -1.14 -15.01 -19.53
N SER A 339 -0.50 -13.85 -19.25
CA SER A 339 0.07 -13.56 -17.93
C SER A 339 -1.02 -13.57 -16.86
N HIS A 340 -0.71 -14.09 -15.68
CA HIS A 340 -1.61 -14.09 -14.53
C HIS A 340 -1.86 -12.65 -14.05
N MET A 341 -3.14 -12.25 -14.00
CA MET A 341 -3.55 -10.88 -13.62
C MET A 341 -4.19 -10.82 -12.23
N GLY A 342 -4.68 -11.95 -11.71
CA GLY A 342 -5.39 -12.02 -10.45
C GLY A 342 -6.55 -12.99 -10.51
N TRP A 343 -7.67 -12.64 -9.87
CA TRP A 343 -8.82 -13.52 -9.72
C TRP A 343 -10.14 -12.79 -9.87
N LYS A 344 -11.15 -13.49 -10.39
CA LYS A 344 -12.55 -13.06 -10.30
C LYS A 344 -13.19 -13.69 -9.07
N PHE A 345 -13.79 -12.87 -8.23
CA PHE A 345 -14.53 -13.30 -7.05
C PHE A 345 -16.03 -13.26 -7.34
N SER A 346 -16.74 -14.34 -7.03
CA SER A 346 -18.19 -14.47 -7.19
C SER A 346 -18.82 -14.87 -5.87
N ALA A 347 -19.85 -14.15 -5.44
CA ALA A 347 -20.55 -14.43 -4.19
C ALA A 347 -21.16 -15.83 -4.19
N VAL A 348 -21.00 -16.56 -3.08
CA VAL A 348 -21.58 -17.91 -2.92
C VAL A 348 -23.04 -17.86 -2.46
N LYS A 349 -23.48 -16.73 -1.90
CA LYS A 349 -24.85 -16.46 -1.48
C LYS A 349 -25.38 -15.21 -2.18
N LYS A 350 -26.70 -15.10 -2.33
CA LYS A 350 -27.37 -14.02 -3.09
C LYS A 350 -27.51 -12.69 -2.33
N ASP A 351 -27.36 -12.73 -1.02
CA ASP A 351 -27.44 -11.59 -0.09
C ASP A 351 -26.13 -10.80 0.01
N LEU A 352 -25.02 -11.36 -0.46
CA LEU A 352 -23.73 -10.67 -0.49
C LEU A 352 -23.68 -9.64 -1.62
N SER A 353 -23.17 -8.46 -1.28
CA SER A 353 -22.90 -7.36 -2.21
C SER A 353 -21.41 -6.98 -2.14
N PRO A 354 -20.72 -6.79 -3.28
CA PRO A 354 -21.22 -6.98 -4.64
C PRO A 354 -21.38 -8.47 -5.02
N PRO A 355 -22.25 -8.85 -5.97
CA PRO A 355 -22.40 -10.25 -6.37
C PRO A 355 -21.14 -10.82 -7.06
N ARG A 356 -20.29 -9.95 -7.58
CA ARG A 356 -19.00 -10.29 -8.19
C ARG A 356 -18.08 -9.07 -8.20
N PHE A 357 -16.78 -9.31 -8.17
CA PHE A 357 -15.74 -8.31 -8.35
C PHE A 357 -14.44 -8.99 -8.83
N TRP A 358 -13.38 -8.23 -9.01
CA TRP A 358 -12.06 -8.72 -9.37
C TRP A 358 -11.03 -8.30 -8.33
N GLY A 359 -10.14 -9.22 -7.96
CA GLY A 359 -8.93 -8.95 -7.20
C GLY A 359 -7.73 -9.06 -8.13
N LEU A 360 -7.16 -7.93 -8.52
CA LEU A 360 -6.03 -7.86 -9.46
C LEU A 360 -4.71 -7.73 -8.70
N THR A 361 -3.71 -8.53 -9.04
CA THR A 361 -2.41 -8.45 -8.36
C THR A 361 -1.58 -7.28 -8.89
N ARG A 362 -1.13 -6.39 -8.00
CA ARG A 362 -0.41 -5.15 -8.35
C ARG A 362 0.82 -5.43 -9.22
N SER A 363 1.53 -6.53 -8.96
CA SER A 363 2.74 -6.90 -9.71
C SER A 363 2.48 -7.14 -11.21
N ALA A 364 1.24 -7.42 -11.60
CA ALA A 364 0.83 -7.64 -12.98
C ALA A 364 0.25 -6.38 -13.65
N LEU A 365 0.04 -5.29 -12.90
CA LEU A 365 -0.55 -4.04 -13.39
C LEU A 365 0.51 -2.99 -13.68
N LEU A 366 0.22 -2.12 -14.64
CA LEU A 366 0.97 -0.92 -14.98
C LEU A 366 0.01 0.28 -14.99
N PRO A 367 0.19 1.27 -14.11
CA PRO A 367 -0.59 2.51 -14.18
C PRO A 367 -0.22 3.29 -15.44
N THR A 368 -1.23 3.78 -16.16
CA THR A 368 -1.07 4.52 -17.40
C THR A 368 -1.84 5.83 -17.37
N ILE A 369 -1.25 6.84 -18.00
CA ILE A 369 -1.92 8.12 -18.30
C ILE A 369 -2.63 7.93 -19.65
N PRO A 370 -3.95 8.14 -19.76
CA PRO A 370 -4.66 7.96 -21.02
C PRO A 370 -4.07 8.83 -22.13
N GLN A 371 -3.97 8.27 -23.34
CA GLN A 371 -3.54 9.01 -24.53
C GLN A 371 -4.65 9.97 -24.98
N GLY A 372 -4.73 11.12 -24.33
CA GLY A 372 -5.67 12.19 -24.66
C GLY A 372 -5.19 13.59 -24.28
N GLU A 373 -4.22 13.71 -23.37
CA GLU A 373 -3.85 15.02 -22.82
C GLU A 373 -2.49 15.57 -23.23
N GLU A 374 -1.54 14.80 -23.80
CA GLU A 374 -0.33 15.40 -24.36
C GLU A 374 0.41 14.43 -25.30
N GLY A 375 0.57 14.83 -26.56
CA GLY A 375 1.35 14.11 -27.58
C GLY A 375 2.86 14.33 -27.39
N VAL A 376 3.41 13.89 -26.26
CA VAL A 376 4.86 13.91 -26.01
C VAL A 376 5.31 12.50 -25.60
N GLU A 377 6.35 12.02 -26.27
CA GLU A 377 7.03 10.76 -26.00
C GLU A 377 7.32 10.55 -24.50
N GLY A 378 6.82 9.44 -23.95
CA GLY A 378 7.34 8.87 -22.71
C GLY A 378 7.18 9.73 -21.45
N SER A 379 5.94 10.09 -21.10
CA SER A 379 5.59 10.68 -19.79
C SER A 379 5.86 9.69 -18.65
N ARG A 380 7.12 9.47 -18.29
CA ARG A 380 7.48 8.83 -17.03
C ARG A 380 6.87 9.68 -15.92
N LEU A 381 6.02 9.09 -15.09
CA LEU A 381 5.60 9.70 -13.84
C LEU A 381 6.85 9.96 -13.01
N LEU A 382 7.24 11.22 -12.93
CA LEU A 382 8.29 11.67 -12.03
C LEU A 382 7.57 12.14 -10.76
N CYS A 383 7.73 11.40 -9.67
CA CYS A 383 7.51 11.99 -8.34
C CYS A 383 8.53 13.14 -8.20
N LEU A 384 8.11 14.37 -8.46
CA LEU A 384 8.90 15.59 -8.25
C LEU A 384 8.74 16.13 -6.82
#